data_AF-A0A7K3MYI3-F1
#
_entry.id   AF-A0A7K3MYI3-F1
#
_cell.length_a   1.000
_cell.length_b   1.000
_cell.length_c   1.000
_cell.angle_alpha   90.00
_cell.angle_beta   90.00
_cell.angle_gamma   90.00
#
_symmetry.space_group_name_H-M   'P 1'
#
loop_
_entity.id
_entity.type
_entity.pdbx_description
1 polymer ?
#
loop_
_entity_poly.entity_id
_entity_poly.type
_entity_poly.pdbx_seq_one_letter_code
_entity_poly.pdbx_strand_id
1 'polypeptide(L)'
;MRRAIVSVHGKRAGILREITSDEYYFEYDENYQDEAVSLTIPKTQIKYGYKTFPPFFEGLLPEGIMLEGLLRIAKIDKKDYFSQLLATGNDLVGAVTVKLLEDE
;
A
#
# COMPACT_ATOMS: atom_id res chain seq x y z
N MET A 1 9.04 9.55 6.95
CA MET A 1 9.06 8.09 6.74
C MET A 1 7.73 7.54 7.21
N ARG A 2 6.97 6.93 6.31
CA ARG A 2 5.63 6.37 6.60
C ARG A 2 5.68 4.86 6.48
N ARG A 3 4.85 4.19 7.27
CA ARG A 3 4.75 2.73 7.29
C ARG A 3 3.28 2.33 7.27
N ALA A 4 2.97 1.26 6.56
CA ALA A 4 1.64 0.71 6.48
C ALA A 4 1.69 -0.81 6.53
N ILE A 5 0.78 -1.41 7.29
CA ILE A 5 0.53 -2.85 7.27
C ILE A 5 -0.26 -3.16 6.00
N VAL A 6 0.24 -4.12 5.23
CA VAL A 6 -0.48 -4.71 4.10
C VAL A 6 -1.02 -6.06 4.54
N SER A 7 -2.31 -6.30 4.34
CA SER A 7 -2.96 -7.58 4.65
C SER A 7 -3.70 -8.12 3.44
N VAL A 8 -3.66 -9.44 3.24
CA VAL A 8 -4.40 -10.15 2.20
C VAL A 8 -5.45 -11.02 2.89
N HIS A 9 -6.73 -10.90 2.49
CA HIS A 9 -7.84 -11.61 3.14
C HIS A 9 -7.88 -11.43 4.67
N GLY A 10 -7.53 -10.23 5.14
CA GLY A 10 -7.48 -9.90 6.58
C GLY A 10 -6.28 -10.47 7.34
N LYS A 11 -5.37 -11.18 6.66
CA LYS A 11 -4.12 -11.68 7.25
C LYS A 11 -2.97 -10.76 6.90
N ARG A 12 -2.23 -10.34 7.92
CA ARG A 12 -1.06 -9.48 7.76
C ARG A 12 -0.01 -10.17 6.89
N ALA A 13 0.30 -9.57 5.75
CA ALA A 13 1.26 -10.07 4.78
C ALA A 13 2.64 -9.43 4.94
N GLY A 14 2.67 -8.14 5.30
CA GLY A 14 3.93 -7.43 5.40
C GLY A 14 3.76 -5.94 5.65
N ILE A 15 4.86 -5.20 5.46
CA ILE A 15 4.94 -3.76 5.68
C ILE A 15 5.36 -3.06 4.40
N LEU A 16 4.55 -2.10 3.97
CA LEU A 16 4.91 -1.10 2.96
C LEU A 16 5.51 0.12 3.66
N ARG A 17 6.65 0.61 3.16
CA ARG A 17 7.41 1.71 3.74
C ARG A 17 7.76 2.73 2.68
N GLU A 18 7.58 4.00 3.01
CA GLU A 18 8.07 5.14 2.26
C GLU A 18 9.28 5.72 3.01
N ILE A 19 10.46 5.61 2.40
CA ILE A 19 11.73 6.13 2.95
C ILE A 19 11.88 7.59 2.52
N THR A 20 11.72 7.84 1.22
CA THR A 20 11.67 9.16 0.59
C THR A 20 10.58 9.18 -0.48
N SER A 21 10.30 10.35 -1.07
CA SER A 21 9.30 10.49 -2.14
C SER A 21 9.55 9.58 -3.36
N ASP A 22 10.80 9.15 -3.55
CA ASP A 22 11.26 8.32 -4.66
C ASP A 22 11.84 6.98 -4.18
N GLU A 23 11.62 6.58 -2.93
CA GLU A 23 12.17 5.32 -2.41
C GLU A 23 11.18 4.61 -1.49
N TYR A 24 10.72 3.45 -1.95
CA TYR A 24 9.72 2.63 -1.28
C TYR A 24 10.21 1.20 -1.12
N TYR A 25 9.81 0.59 -0.01
CA TYR A 25 10.05 -0.83 0.22
C TYR A 25 8.78 -1.54 0.64
N PHE A 26 8.52 -2.68 0.03
CA PHE A 26 7.58 -3.65 0.57
C PHE A 26 8.36 -4.86 1.10
N GLU A 27 8.03 -5.31 2.30
CA GLU A 27 8.67 -6.46 2.93
C GLU A 27 7.60 -7.38 3.50
N TYR A 28 7.61 -8.64 3.07
CA TYR A 28 6.77 -9.70 3.63
C TYR A 28 7.21 -10.02 5.07
N ASP A 29 6.24 -10.33 5.93
CA ASP A 29 6.52 -10.92 7.24
C ASP A 29 7.16 -12.32 7.04
N GLU A 30 8.20 -12.65 7.82
CA GLU A 30 9.00 -13.88 7.62
C GLU A 30 8.17 -15.17 7.70
N ASN A 31 7.08 -15.15 8.47
CA ASN A 31 6.20 -16.30 8.69
C ASN A 31 4.93 -16.27 7.81
N TYR A 32 4.87 -15.39 6.80
CA TYR A 32 3.70 -15.26 5.96
C TYR A 32 3.59 -16.39 4.93
N GLN A 33 2.59 -17.27 5.13
CA GLN A 33 2.40 -18.47 4.30
C GLN A 33 1.19 -18.40 3.35
N ASP A 34 0.34 -17.39 3.50
CA ASP A 34 -0.89 -17.20 2.70
C ASP A 34 -0.62 -16.64 1.30
N GLU A 35 -1.67 -16.25 0.58
CA GLU A 35 -1.57 -15.79 -0.82
C GLU A 35 -0.65 -14.57 -0.97
N ALA A 36 0.10 -14.51 -2.07
CA ALA A 36 0.93 -13.35 -2.37
C ALA A 36 0.07 -12.08 -2.50
N VAL A 37 0.63 -10.93 -2.13
CA VAL A 37 -0.03 -9.62 -2.27
C VAL A 37 -0.40 -9.35 -3.74
N SER A 38 0.44 -9.78 -4.68
CA SER A 38 0.23 -9.65 -6.12
C SER A 38 1.05 -10.68 -6.88
N LEU A 39 0.64 -11.00 -8.10
CA LEU A 39 1.47 -11.75 -9.06
C LEU A 39 2.78 -11.03 -9.40
N THR A 40 2.80 -9.69 -9.31
CA THR A 40 4.00 -8.86 -9.52
C THR A 40 4.87 -8.71 -8.27
N ILE A 41 4.40 -9.20 -7.12
CA ILE A 41 5.11 -9.20 -5.83
C ILE A 41 5.05 -10.63 -5.27
N PRO A 42 5.67 -11.63 -5.93
CA PRO A 42 5.58 -13.02 -5.47
C PRO A 42 6.22 -13.24 -4.09
N LYS A 43 6.03 -14.41 -3.48
CA LYS A 43 6.70 -14.74 -2.20
C LYS A 43 8.12 -15.32 -2.38
N THR A 44 8.70 -15.22 -3.58
CA THR A 44 10.03 -15.76 -3.91
C THR A 44 11.18 -14.97 -3.29
N GLN A 45 10.90 -13.74 -2.86
CA GLN A 45 11.82 -12.90 -2.09
C GLN A 45 11.03 -12.18 -1.00
N ILE A 46 11.72 -11.87 0.11
CA ILE A 46 11.09 -11.26 1.28
C ILE A 46 10.93 -9.74 1.07
N LYS A 47 11.86 -9.09 0.37
CA LYS A 47 11.94 -7.63 0.26
C LYS A 47 11.91 -7.16 -1.19
N TYR A 48 11.15 -6.10 -1.44
CA TYR A 48 10.98 -5.45 -2.74
C TYR A 48 11.28 -3.96 -2.59
N GLY A 49 12.13 -3.42 -3.46
CA GLY A 49 12.49 -2.00 -3.49
C GLY A 49 12.03 -1.34 -4.77
N TYR A 50 11.55 -0.10 -4.66
CA TYR A 50 11.01 0.69 -5.78
C TYR A 50 11.54 2.12 -5.74
N LYS A 51 11.82 2.67 -6.92
CA LYS A 51 12.24 4.08 -7.10
C LYS A 51 11.07 5.05 -7.33
N THR A 52 9.86 4.52 -7.34
CA THR A 52 8.60 5.22 -7.53
C THR A 52 7.57 4.51 -6.66
N PHE A 53 6.38 5.11 -6.50
CA PHE A 53 5.30 4.44 -5.81
C PHE A 53 5.05 3.06 -6.42
N PRO A 54 4.91 1.98 -5.64
CA PRO A 54 4.93 0.65 -6.24
C PRO A 54 3.68 0.42 -7.10
N PRO A 55 3.81 -0.02 -8.36
CA PRO A 55 2.71 -0.02 -9.33
C PRO A 55 1.49 -0.83 -8.90
N PHE A 56 1.70 -1.92 -8.13
CA PHE A 56 0.59 -2.70 -7.59
C PHE A 56 -0.30 -1.88 -6.66
N PHE A 57 0.29 -1.12 -5.73
CA PHE A 57 -0.48 -0.31 -4.79
C PHE A 57 -1.09 0.92 -5.48
N GLU A 58 -0.42 1.46 -6.51
CA GLU A 58 -1.00 2.52 -7.35
C GLU A 58 -2.28 2.05 -8.04
N GLY A 59 -2.29 0.81 -8.56
CA GLY A 59 -3.47 0.22 -9.19
C GLY A 59 -4.62 -0.09 -8.25
N LEU A 60 -4.44 0.04 -6.93
CA LEU A 60 -5.53 -0.07 -5.95
C LEU A 60 -6.19 1.29 -5.66
N LEU A 61 -5.60 2.39 -6.11
CA LEU A 61 -6.13 3.73 -5.86
C LEU A 61 -7.39 3.97 -6.69
N PRO A 62 -8.36 4.74 -6.15
CA PRO A 62 -9.52 5.14 -6.92
C PRO A 62 -9.12 6.05 -8.08
N GLU A 63 -9.98 6.14 -9.09
CA GLU A 63 -9.77 6.96 -10.28
C GLU A 63 -10.96 7.90 -10.53
N GLY A 64 -10.77 8.88 -11.43
CA GLY A 64 -11.81 9.81 -11.85
C GLY A 64 -12.50 10.54 -10.69
N ILE A 65 -13.84 10.55 -10.70
CA ILE A 65 -14.67 11.30 -9.74
C ILE A 65 -14.45 10.79 -8.30
N MET A 66 -14.23 9.48 -8.11
CA MET A 66 -13.98 8.90 -6.78
C MET A 66 -12.68 9.43 -6.19
N LEU A 67 -11.62 9.50 -7.00
CA LEU A 67 -10.34 10.08 -6.60
C LEU A 67 -10.48 11.55 -6.23
N GLU A 68 -11.13 12.35 -7.07
CA GLU A 68 -11.33 13.78 -6.82
C GLU A 68 -12.10 14.03 -5.51
N GLY A 69 -13.12 13.22 -5.23
CA GLY A 69 -13.85 13.24 -3.98
C GLY A 69 -12.97 12.92 -2.78
N LEU A 70 -12.20 11.83 -2.84
CA LEU A 70 -11.27 11.42 -1.79
C LEU A 70 -10.26 12.54 -1.48
N LEU A 71 -9.59 13.06 -2.51
CA LEU A 71 -8.56 14.10 -2.36
C LEU A 71 -9.13 15.36 -1.69
N ARG A 72 -10.35 15.77 -2.08
CA ARG A 72 -11.01 16.95 -1.51
C ARG A 72 -11.44 16.74 -0.06
N ILE A 73 -12.02 15.59 0.25
CA ILE A 73 -12.52 15.27 1.59
C ILE A 73 -11.35 15.11 2.57
N ALA A 74 -10.35 14.33 2.18
CA ALA A 74 -9.19 14.02 3.01
C ALA A 74 -8.10 15.11 2.97
N LYS A 75 -8.24 16.14 2.11
CA LYS A 75 -7.26 17.22 1.89
C LYS A 75 -5.87 16.69 1.56
N ILE A 76 -5.82 15.68 0.69
CA ILE A 76 -4.60 15.00 0.27
C ILE A 76 -4.12 15.60 -1.05
N ASP A 77 -2.80 15.76 -1.21
CA ASP A 77 -2.21 16.15 -2.48
C ASP A 77 -2.34 15.03 -3.52
N LYS A 78 -2.68 15.38 -4.77
CA LYS A 78 -2.87 14.41 -5.85
C LYS A 78 -1.62 13.57 -6.17
N LYS A 79 -0.43 14.04 -5.81
CA LYS A 79 0.85 13.33 -6.00
C LYS A 79 1.26 12.51 -4.78
N ASP A 80 0.58 12.66 -3.65
CA ASP A 80 0.83 11.87 -2.44
C ASP A 80 0.03 10.56 -2.49
N TYR A 81 0.52 9.63 -3.32
CA TYR A 81 -0.09 8.30 -3.50
C TYR A 81 -0.12 7.48 -2.21
N PHE A 82 0.85 7.67 -1.32
CA PHE A 82 0.86 6.96 -0.03
C PHE A 82 -0.30 7.43 0.86
N SER A 83 -0.51 8.74 0.99
CA SER A 83 -1.69 9.27 1.68
C SER A 83 -2.99 8.79 1.05
N GLN A 84 -3.08 8.76 -0.28
CA GLN A 84 -4.27 8.28 -0.98
C GLN A 84 -4.55 6.81 -0.66
N LEU A 85 -3.51 5.97 -0.65
CA LEU A 85 -3.61 4.56 -0.30
C LEU A 85 -4.11 4.38 1.14
N LEU A 86 -3.56 5.14 2.08
CA LEU A 86 -3.98 5.10 3.49
C LEU A 86 -5.43 5.57 3.67
N ALA A 87 -5.85 6.61 2.94
CA ALA A 87 -7.21 7.15 3.02
C ALA A 87 -8.24 6.21 2.40
N THR A 88 -7.86 5.45 1.39
CA THR A 88 -8.71 4.42 0.76
C THR A 88 -8.70 3.10 1.56
N GLY A 89 -7.65 2.85 2.35
CA GLY A 89 -7.13 1.55 2.81
C GLY A 89 -8.06 0.40 3.23
N ASN A 90 -9.27 0.68 3.70
CA ASN A 90 -10.26 -0.35 4.10
C ASN A 90 -11.29 -0.67 3.00
N ASP A 91 -11.37 0.16 1.96
CA ASP A 91 -12.31 0.06 0.83
C ASP A 91 -11.53 -0.07 -0.50
N LEU A 92 -10.37 -0.72 -0.44
CA LEU A 92 -9.61 -1.06 -1.64
C LEU A 92 -10.32 -2.20 -2.38
N VAL A 93 -10.33 -2.14 -3.70
CA VAL A 93 -10.89 -3.22 -4.52
C VAL A 93 -10.00 -4.46 -4.41
N GLY A 94 -10.60 -5.59 -3.99
CA GLY A 94 -9.92 -6.89 -3.92
C GLY A 94 -9.69 -7.38 -2.49
N ALA A 95 -8.73 -8.30 -2.34
CA ALA A 95 -8.43 -8.95 -1.06
C ALA A 95 -7.40 -8.20 -0.20
N VAL A 96 -6.77 -7.17 -0.76
CA VAL A 96 -5.66 -6.46 -0.13
C VAL A 96 -6.18 -5.23 0.61
N THR A 97 -5.80 -5.09 1.87
CA THR A 97 -6.08 -3.92 2.71
C THR A 97 -4.79 -3.30 3.18
N VAL A 98 -4.77 -1.98 3.32
CA VAL A 98 -3.60 -1.22 3.74
C VAL A 98 -3.99 -0.32 4.90
N LYS A 99 -3.28 -0.40 6.01
CA LYS A 99 -3.55 0.39 7.22
C LYS A 99 -2.29 1.06 7.71
N LEU A 100 -2.41 2.29 8.18
CA LEU A 100 -1.28 3.00 8.77
C LEU A 100 -0.72 2.17 9.94
N LEU A 101 0.61 2.04 9.97
CA LEU A 101 1.32 1.53 11.13
C LEU A 101 1.74 2.73 11.97
N GLU A 102 0.97 3.01 13.02
CA GLU A 102 1.38 3.97 14.05
C GLU A 102 2.55 3.34 14.83
N ASP A 103 3.66 4.08 14.94
CA ASP A 103 4.72 3.71 15.87
C ASP A 103 4.25 4.19 17.25
N GLU A 104 4.07 3.27 18.20
CA GLU A 104 3.88 3.63 19.62
C GLU A 104 5.05 4.44 20.18
#